data_AF-A0A432MEG9-F1
#
_entry.id   AF-A0A432MEG9-F1
#
_cell.length_a   1.000
_cell.length_b   1.000
_cell.length_c   1.000
_cell.angle_alpha   90.00
_cell.angle_beta   90.00
_cell.angle_gamma   90.00
#
_symmetry.space_group_name_H-M   'P 1'
#
loop_
_entity.id
_entity.type
_entity.pdbx_description
1 polymer ?
#
loop_
_entity_poly.entity_id
_entity_poly.type
_entity_poly.pdbx_seq_one_letter_code
_entity_poly.pdbx_strand_id
1 'polypeptide(L)' 'MRQTTHGRIRDLAVEEVQGRFVVRGRVPSYHTKQLALYAALELLPSDRFDMNILVS' A
#
# COMPACT_ATOMS: atom_id res chain seq x y z
N MET A 1 17.80 -5.75 -1.74
CA MET A 1 17.33 -5.39 -0.38
C MET A 1 15.88 -5.80 -0.25
N ARG A 2 15.54 -6.64 0.74
CA ARG A 2 14.15 -7.03 1.01
C ARG A 2 13.51 -5.92 1.85
N GLN A 3 12.78 -5.01 1.20
CA GLN A 3 12.04 -3.96 1.90
C GLN A 3 10.85 -4.60 2.61
N THR A 4 11.03 -4.96 3.88
CA THR A 4 9.94 -5.53 4.69
C THR A 4 9.26 -4.40 5.46
N THR A 5 7.93 -4.39 5.48
CA THR A 5 7.12 -3.53 6.37
C THR A 5 7.18 -3.95 7.83
N HIS A 6 8.22 -4.69 8.24
CA HIS A 6 8.30 -5.43 9.51
C HIS A 6 7.07 -6.31 9.79
N GLY A 7 6.47 -6.86 8.72
CA GLY A 7 5.28 -7.72 8.82
C GLY A 7 3.95 -6.96 9.02
N ARG A 8 3.97 -5.62 9.05
CA ARG A 8 2.75 -4.80 9.19
C ARG A 8 1.84 -4.88 7.97
N ILE A 9 2.43 -5.03 6.79
CA ILE A 9 1.73 -5.31 5.53
C ILE A 9 2.29 -6.61 4.97
N ARG A 10 1.49 -7.67 4.98
CA ARG A 10 1.79 -8.96 4.38
C ARG A 10 1.53 -8.91 2.87
N ASP A 11 2.39 -9.59 2.11
CA ASP A 11 2.27 -9.68 0.64
C ASP A 11 2.18 -8.31 -0.04
N LEU A 12 2.97 -7.35 0.45
CA LEU A 12 3.05 -6.03 -0.15
C LEU A 12 3.57 -6.14 -1.58
N ALA A 13 2.77 -5.68 -2.53
CA ALA A 13 3.14 -5.54 -3.93
C ALA A 13 2.75 -4.15 -4.43
N VAL A 14 3.61 -3.56 -5.26
CA VAL A 14 3.38 -2.28 -5.91
C VAL A 14 3.65 -2.47 -7.39
N GLU A 15 2.67 -2.16 -8.22
CA GLU A 15 2.75 -2.27 -9.67
C GLU A 15 2.31 -0.95 -10.31
N GLU A 16 3.01 -0.51 -11.36
CA GLU A 16 2.52 0.58 -12.21
C GLU A 16 1.74 -0.01 -13.38
N VAL A 17 0.47 0.36 -13.49
CA VAL A 17 -0.44 -0.06 -14.56
C VAL A 17 -0.99 1.18 -15.23
N GLN A 18 -0.61 1.40 -16.49
CA GLN A 18 -1.08 2.53 -17.31
C GLN A 18 -0.87 3.91 -16.62
N GLY A 19 0.27 4.11 -15.96
CA GLY A 19 0.59 5.35 -15.26
C GLY A 19 -0.08 5.51 -13.88
N ARG A 20 -0.75 4.46 -13.38
CA ARG A 20 -1.31 4.40 -12.03
C ARG A 20 -0.59 3.37 -11.18
N PHE A 21 -0.28 3.73 -9.94
CA PHE A 21 0.31 2.83 -8.96
C PHE A 21 -0.79 2.08 -8.22
N VAL A 22 -0.74 0.75 -8.31
CA VAL A 22 -1.63 -0.17 -7.60
C VAL A 22 -0.84 -0.79 -6.45
N VAL A 23 -1.27 -0.51 -5.22
CA VAL A 23 -0.68 -1.08 -4.00
C VAL A 23 -1.58 -2.16 -3.44
N ARG A 24 -1.04 -3.37 -3.29
CA ARG A 24 -1.74 -4.54 -2.76
C ARG A 24 -1.09 -5.03 -1.48
N GLY A 25 -1.88 -5.67 -0.62
CA GLY A 25 -1.37 -6.34 0.58
C GLY A 25 -2.45 -6.64 1.59
N ARG A 26 -2.04 -7.23 2.72
CA ARG A 26 -2.91 -7.59 3.85
C ARG A 26 -2.40 -6.96 5.14
N VAL A 27 -3.28 -6.34 5.90
CA VAL A 27 -2.94 -5.68 7.17
C VAL A 27 -3.81 -6.20 8.31
N PRO A 28 -3.31 -6.19 9.56
CA PRO A 28 -4.04 -6.73 10.71
C PRO A 28 -5.15 -5.80 11.22
N SER A 29 -5.21 -4.55 10.76
CA SER A 29 -6.20 -3.59 11.25
C SER A 29 -6.48 -2.47 10.25
N TYR A 30 -7.65 -1.84 10.36
CA TYR A 30 -7.97 -0.62 9.62
C TYR A 30 -7.03 0.54 9.94
N HIS A 31 -6.54 0.63 11.19
CA HIS A 31 -5.55 1.63 11.57
C HIS A 31 -4.27 1.48 10.75
N THR A 32 -3.77 0.26 10.59
CA THR A 32 -2.60 -0.02 9.73
C THR A 32 -2.88 0.27 8.26
N LYS A 33 -4.11 0.02 7.78
CA LYS A 33 -4.53 0.40 6.41
C LYS A 33 -4.45 1.91 6.20
N GLN A 34 -4.90 2.70 7.17
CA GLN A 34 -4.82 4.16 7.11
C GLN A 34 -3.38 4.66 7.09
N LEU A 35 -2.50 4.11 7.93
CA LEU A 35 -1.07 4.46 7.91
C LEU A 35 -0.43 4.16 6.54
N ALA A 36 -0.77 3.01 5.94
CA ALA A 36 -0.29 2.67 4.61
C ALA A 36 -0.80 3.66 3.53
N LEU A 37 -2.05 4.10 3.65
CA LEU A 37 -2.63 5.12 2.77
C LEU A 37 -1.89 6.44 2.87
N TYR A 38 -1.69 6.95 4.09
CA TYR A 38 -0.98 8.22 4.30
C TYR A 38 0.44 8.17 3.75
N ALA A 39 1.19 7.10 4.05
CA ALA A 39 2.54 6.92 3.53
C ALA A 39 2.58 6.87 1.99
N ALA A 40 1.58 6.25 1.35
CA ALA A 40 1.50 6.23 -0.12
C ALA A 40 1.21 7.62 -0.69
N LEU A 41 0.30 8.38 -0.07
CA LEU A 41 -0.06 9.74 -0.49
C LEU A 41 1.05 10.77 -0.24
N GLU A 42 1.98 10.51 0.69
CA GLU A 42 3.19 11.33 0.85
C GLU A 42 4.16 11.19 -0.34
N LEU A 43 4.11 10.06 -1.05
CA LEU A 43 5.05 9.72 -2.11
C LEU A 43 4.44 9.83 -3.51
N LEU A 44 3.13 9.67 -3.63
CA LEU A 44 2.42 9.53 -4.90
C LEU A 44 1.30 10.56 -5.04
N PRO A 45 1.13 11.15 -6.23
CA PRO A 45 -0.06 11.94 -6.55
C PRO A 45 -1.33 11.13 -6.34
N SER A 46 -2.31 11.71 -5.64
CA SER A 46 -3.56 11.04 -5.27
C SER A 46 -4.42 10.62 -6.47
N ASP A 47 -4.26 11.27 -7.62
CA ASP A 47 -4.98 10.98 -8.88
C ASP A 47 -4.42 9.77 -9.64
N ARG A 48 -3.22 9.30 -9.27
CA ARG A 48 -2.52 8.19 -9.92
C ARG A 48 -2.37 6.97 -9.01
N PHE A 49 -3.17 6.88 -7.96
CA PHE A 49 -2.99 5.92 -6.89
C PHE A 49 -4.25 5.10 -6.61
N ASP A 50 -4.10 3.78 -6.51
CA ASP A 50 -5.15 2.86 -6.09
C ASP A 50 -4.66 1.93 -4.97
N MET A 51 -5.41 1.87 -3.87
CA MET A 51 -5.08 1.08 -2.68
C MET A 51 -5.99 -0.13 -2.53
N ASN A 52 -5.46 -1.28 -2.94
CA ASN A 52 -6.08 -2.59 -2.82
C ASN A 52 -5.50 -3.38 -1.64
N ILE A 53 -5.50 -2.76 -0.45
CA ILE A 53 -5.12 -3.41 0.81
C ILE A 53 -6.36 -3.97 1.53
N LEU A 54 -6.30 -5.25 1.90
CA LEU A 54 -7.34 -5.95 2.65
C LEU A 54 -7.00 -5.98 4.14
N VAL A 55 -8.04 -5.95 4.99
CA VAL A 55 -7.91 -6.16 6.43
C VAL A 55 -8.27 -7.62 6.71
N SER A 56 -7.36 -8.39 7.31
CA SER A 56 -7.50 -9.84 7.56
C SER A 56 -6.64 -10.34 8.70
#